data_AF-A0AAN6G0N1-F1
#
_entry.id   AF-A0AAN6G0N1-F1
#
_cell.length_a   1.000
_cell.length_b   1.000
_cell.length_c   1.000
_cell.angle_alpha   90.00
_cell.angle_beta   90.00
_cell.angle_gamma   90.00
#
_symmetry.space_group_name_H-M   'P 1'
#
loop_
_entity.id
_entity.type
_entity.pdbx_description
1 polymer ?
#
loop_
_entity_poly.entity_id
_entity_poly.type
_entity_poly.pdbx_seq_one_letter_code
_entity_poly.pdbx_strand_id
1 'polypeptide(L)'
;MVAVDLLPGIDISITVAGQALTEHEDHDEGQPDRTTTRYIEAVSGQIFEVRITAQKGFRSGGDVLSFRIHVDGSKAIDIPALRNSACSFNSYVHISQGCRQRRSEVRRYCFATRETASDGRNLAAKSHQLKNLGSIVVTVHQKYMTGVCEPDYGSKKPSTIGIVAEKALKGKALSHSVDILQIRRERHGEGGSRAP
;
A
#
# COMPACT_ATOMS: atom_id res chain seq x y z
N MET A 1 1.59 3.74 14.35
CA MET A 1 1.85 2.29 14.37
C MET A 1 0.60 1.64 14.91
N VAL A 2 -0.07 0.84 14.08
CA VAL A 2 -1.28 0.12 14.47
C VAL A 2 -0.88 -1.26 14.94
N ALA A 3 -1.06 -1.51 16.24
CA ALA A 3 -1.18 -2.87 16.73
C ALA A 3 -2.53 -3.39 16.24
N VAL A 4 -2.53 -4.50 15.51
CA VAL A 4 -3.79 -5.13 15.13
C VAL A 4 -4.26 -5.88 16.37
N ASP A 5 -5.21 -5.33 17.12
CA ASP A 5 -5.67 -5.90 18.40
C ASP A 5 -6.10 -7.37 18.29
N LEU A 6 -6.55 -7.77 17.09
CA LEU A 6 -6.93 -9.14 16.75
C LEU A 6 -5.78 -10.06 16.34
N LEU A 7 -4.59 -9.52 16.15
CA LEU A 7 -3.36 -10.23 15.84
C LEU A 7 -2.22 -9.69 16.71
N PRO A 8 -2.25 -9.97 18.03
CA PRO A 8 -1.19 -9.54 18.94
C PRO A 8 0.19 -9.96 18.44
N GLY A 9 1.14 -9.03 18.44
CA GLY A 9 2.48 -9.24 17.93
C GLY A 9 2.65 -8.96 16.43
N ILE A 10 1.60 -8.47 15.74
CA ILE A 10 1.69 -7.85 14.42
C ILE A 10 1.47 -6.35 14.53
N ASP A 11 2.43 -5.59 14.00
CA ASP A 11 2.37 -4.14 13.87
C ASP A 11 2.41 -3.75 12.39
N ILE A 12 1.48 -2.88 11.98
CA ILE A 12 1.44 -2.31 10.63
C ILE A 12 1.60 -0.79 10.75
N SER A 13 2.43 -0.20 9.90
CA SER A 13 2.63 1.25 9.87
C SER A 13 2.91 1.74 8.46
N ILE A 14 2.53 2.98 8.19
CA ILE A 14 2.95 3.71 7.00
C ILE A 14 4.20 4.50 7.34
N THR A 15 5.23 4.40 6.51
CA THR A 15 6.51 5.07 6.73
C THR A 15 6.89 5.95 5.55
N VAL A 16 7.53 7.09 5.82
CA VAL A 16 8.13 7.99 4.83
C VAL A 16 9.58 8.18 5.23
N ALA A 17 10.51 7.99 4.28
CA ALA A 17 11.96 8.05 4.54
C ALA A 17 12.41 7.20 5.75
N GLY A 18 11.77 6.04 5.96
CA GLY A 18 12.06 5.12 7.08
C GLY A 18 11.46 5.53 8.43
N GLN A 19 10.78 6.68 8.52
CA GLN A 19 10.10 7.13 9.73
C GLN A 19 8.61 6.80 9.67
N ALA A 20 8.06 6.24 10.75
CA ALA A 20 6.63 5.98 10.84
C ALA A 20 5.85 7.28 10.94
N LEU A 21 4.79 7.40 10.14
CA LEU A 21 3.86 8.52 10.24
C LEU A 21 3.03 8.43 11.51
N THR A 22 2.64 9.60 12.01
CA THR A 22 1.72 9.70 13.15
C THR A 22 0.33 9.29 12.68
N GLU A 23 -0.29 8.40 13.44
CA GLU A 23 -1.62 7.89 13.18
C GLU A 23 -2.59 8.47 14.20
N HIS A 24 -3.75 8.91 13.72
CA HIS A 24 -4.81 9.52 14.51
C HIS A 24 -6.03 8.60 14.52
N GLU A 25 -6.68 8.50 15.68
CA GLU A 25 -7.96 7.84 15.81
C GLU A 25 -9.08 8.81 15.44
N ASP A 26 -10.14 8.29 14.83
CA ASP A 26 -11.39 9.03 14.70
C ASP A 26 -12.36 8.42 15.70
N HIS A 27 -12.73 9.23 16.69
CA HIS A 27 -13.58 8.81 17.79
C HIS A 27 -15.07 8.89 17.45
N ASP A 28 -15.44 9.47 16.30
CA ASP A 28 -16.83 9.71 15.91
C ASP A 28 -17.41 8.58 15.04
N GLU A 29 -16.56 7.72 14.46
CA GLU A 29 -16.99 6.55 13.67
C GLU A 29 -16.73 5.24 14.42
N GLY A 30 -17.82 4.52 14.74
CA GLY A 30 -17.73 3.16 15.28
C GLY A 30 -16.98 2.25 14.31
N GLN A 31 -15.91 1.60 14.79
CA GLN A 31 -15.11 0.72 13.95
C GLN A 31 -15.86 -0.60 13.71
N PRO A 32 -15.94 -1.09 12.45
CA PRO A 32 -16.49 -2.39 12.17
C PRO A 32 -15.71 -3.50 12.89
N ASP A 33 -16.38 -4.60 13.21
CA ASP A 33 -15.74 -5.78 13.75
C ASP A 33 -14.52 -6.18 12.89
N ARG A 34 -13.40 -6.40 13.56
CA ARG A 34 -12.13 -6.83 12.95
C ARG A 34 -11.47 -5.87 11.99
N THR A 35 -11.76 -4.59 12.15
CA THR A 35 -11.16 -3.51 11.39
C THR A 35 -10.66 -2.43 12.34
N THR A 36 -9.45 -1.93 12.09
CA THR A 36 -8.93 -0.73 12.75
C THR A 36 -8.69 0.32 11.69
N THR A 37 -9.30 1.49 11.86
CA THR A 37 -9.14 2.63 10.95
C THR A 37 -8.32 3.70 11.64
N ARG A 38 -7.30 4.20 10.94
CA ARG A 38 -6.47 5.32 11.40
C ARG A 38 -6.27 6.30 10.26
N TYR A 39 -6.11 7.56 10.63
CA TYR A 39 -5.82 8.65 9.71
C TYR A 39 -4.35 9.05 9.84
N ILE A 40 -3.75 9.41 8.72
CA ILE A 40 -2.38 9.92 8.65
C ILE A 40 -2.40 11.24 7.90
N GLU A 41 -1.53 12.16 8.29
CA GLU A 41 -1.29 13.37 7.51
C GLU A 41 -0.40 13.00 6.30
N ALA A 42 -0.94 13.19 5.10
CA ALA A 42 -0.23 12.95 3.86
C ALA A 42 0.25 14.27 3.25
N VAL A 43 1.50 14.29 2.79
CA VAL A 43 2.06 15.40 2.02
C VAL A 43 2.28 14.93 0.59
N SER A 44 1.69 15.64 -0.38
CA SER A 44 1.89 15.37 -1.80
C SER A 44 3.35 15.24 -2.20
N GLY A 45 3.61 14.30 -3.11
CA GLY A 45 4.94 13.99 -3.64
C GLY A 45 5.78 13.09 -2.73
N GLN A 46 5.36 12.85 -1.48
CA GLN A 46 6.11 11.95 -0.60
C GLN A 46 5.92 10.49 -0.99
N ILE A 47 7.05 9.80 -1.11
CA ILE A 47 7.11 8.35 -1.26
C ILE A 47 6.89 7.72 0.10
N PHE A 48 5.95 6.78 0.17
CA PHE A 48 5.70 6.02 1.38
C PHE A 48 5.91 4.52 1.18
N GLU A 49 6.02 3.80 2.29
CA GLU A 49 6.19 2.35 2.34
C GLU A 49 5.27 1.78 3.42
N VAL A 50 4.70 0.59 3.16
CA VAL A 50 3.93 -0.15 4.16
C VAL A 50 4.88 -1.09 4.89
N ARG A 51 5.08 -0.84 6.18
CA ARG A 51 5.93 -1.65 7.05
C ARG A 51 5.08 -2.60 7.87
N ILE A 52 5.35 -3.90 7.74
CA ILE A 52 4.72 -4.97 8.49
C ILE A 52 5.78 -5.59 9.39
N THR A 53 5.56 -5.55 10.69
CA THR A 53 6.47 -6.14 11.69
C THR A 53 5.74 -7.26 12.41
N ALA A 54 6.41 -8.39 12.55
CA ALA A 54 5.97 -9.47 13.41
C ALA A 54 7.00 -9.70 14.50
N GLN A 55 6.54 -9.72 15.74
CA GLN A 55 7.39 -9.88 16.91
C GLN A 55 7.99 -11.29 16.95
N LYS A 56 9.13 -11.41 17.62
CA LYS A 56 9.77 -12.71 17.87
C LYS A 56 8.78 -13.61 18.62
N GLY A 57 8.69 -14.87 18.20
CA GLY A 57 7.78 -15.85 18.78
C GLY A 57 6.35 -15.78 18.26
N PHE A 58 6.01 -14.81 17.39
CA PHE A 58 4.68 -14.72 16.80
C PHE A 58 4.27 -16.03 16.09
N ARG A 59 3.00 -16.41 16.25
CA ARG A 59 2.37 -17.57 15.60
C ARG A 59 0.94 -17.22 15.22
N SER A 60 0.57 -17.47 13.96
CA SER A 60 -0.83 -17.49 13.55
C SER A 60 -1.47 -18.85 13.76
N GLY A 61 -2.80 -18.91 13.82
CA GLY A 61 -3.55 -20.18 13.89
C GLY A 61 -3.36 -21.09 12.67
N GLY A 62 -3.02 -20.53 11.51
CA GLY A 62 -2.60 -21.28 10.32
C GLY A 62 -1.08 -21.26 10.09
N ASP A 63 -0.63 -21.79 8.95
CA ASP A 63 0.79 -21.87 8.59
C ASP A 63 1.38 -20.51 8.18
N VAL A 64 0.56 -19.68 7.53
CA VAL A 64 0.96 -18.44 6.88
C VAL A 64 -0.07 -17.35 7.07
N LEU A 65 0.39 -16.13 7.38
CA LEU A 65 -0.40 -14.91 7.19
C LEU A 65 -0.12 -14.30 5.83
N SER A 66 -1.18 -14.01 5.09
CA SER A 66 -1.14 -13.29 3.82
C SER A 66 -1.69 -11.89 4.03
N PHE A 67 -0.86 -10.89 3.80
CA PHE A 67 -1.22 -9.47 3.86
C PHE A 67 -1.50 -9.00 2.44
N ARG A 68 -2.67 -8.47 2.15
CA ARG A 68 -3.01 -7.92 0.83
C ARG A 68 -3.10 -6.41 0.95
N ILE A 69 -2.21 -5.71 0.27
CA ILE A 69 -2.10 -4.25 0.33
C ILE A 69 -2.86 -3.66 -0.86
N HIS A 70 -3.88 -2.87 -0.57
CA HIS A 70 -4.71 -2.17 -1.54
C HIS A 70 -4.56 -0.67 -1.33
N VAL A 71 -4.65 0.08 -2.42
CA VAL A 71 -4.50 1.53 -2.40
C VAL A 71 -5.59 2.11 -3.29
N ASP A 72 -6.28 3.13 -2.81
CA ASP A 72 -7.33 3.85 -3.56
C ASP A 72 -8.41 2.92 -4.17
N GLY A 73 -8.77 1.87 -3.43
CA GLY A 73 -9.75 0.87 -3.90
C GLY A 73 -9.27 -0.01 -5.07
N SER A 74 -7.97 -0.04 -5.35
CA SER A 74 -7.38 -0.93 -6.34
C SER A 74 -7.47 -2.40 -5.91
N LYS A 75 -7.22 -3.32 -6.86
CA LYS A 75 -6.83 -4.69 -6.52
C LYS A 75 -5.54 -4.67 -5.69
N ALA A 76 -5.27 -5.75 -4.95
CA ALA A 76 -4.05 -5.89 -4.16
C ALA A 76 -2.80 -5.65 -5.03
N ILE A 77 -2.01 -4.65 -4.64
CA ILE A 77 -0.79 -4.22 -5.32
C ILE A 77 0.38 -5.11 -4.91
N ASP A 78 0.42 -5.49 -3.64
CA ASP A 78 1.41 -6.38 -3.07
C ASP A 78 0.74 -7.37 -2.12
N ILE A 79 1.28 -8.58 -2.03
CA ILE A 79 0.73 -9.68 -1.24
C ILE A 79 1.83 -10.38 -0.43
N PRO A 80 2.47 -9.71 0.54
CA PRO A 80 3.47 -10.36 1.37
C PRO A 80 2.88 -11.53 2.17
N ALA A 81 3.70 -12.56 2.33
CA ALA A 81 3.37 -13.76 3.09
C ALA A 81 4.36 -13.92 4.25
N LEU A 82 3.83 -14.11 5.45
CA LEU A 82 4.59 -14.36 6.67
C LEU A 82 4.36 -15.80 7.12
N ARG A 83 5.40 -16.62 7.07
CA ARG A 83 5.36 -17.98 7.64
C ARG A 83 5.65 -17.92 9.13
N ASN A 84 4.99 -18.76 9.93
CA ASN A 84 5.28 -18.89 11.36
C ASN A 84 6.76 -19.16 11.64
N SER A 85 7.45 -19.93 10.79
CA SER A 85 8.86 -20.26 10.95
C SER A 85 9.77 -19.02 10.93
N ALA A 86 9.41 -17.97 10.19
CA ALA A 86 10.20 -16.74 10.06
C ALA A 86 10.33 -15.97 11.37
N CYS A 87 9.36 -16.10 12.28
CA CYS A 87 9.36 -15.41 13.57
C CYS A 87 9.93 -16.26 14.72
N SER A 88 10.45 -17.47 14.46
CA SER A 88 10.83 -18.41 15.54
C SER A 88 11.98 -17.92 16.39
N PHE A 89 13.00 -17.31 15.75
CA PHE A 89 14.24 -16.92 16.42
C PHE A 89 14.39 -15.40 16.53
N ASN A 90 13.84 -14.65 15.57
CA ASN A 90 13.93 -13.20 15.48
C ASN A 90 12.57 -12.60 15.15
N SER A 91 12.42 -11.29 15.34
CA SER A 91 11.34 -10.52 14.73
C SER A 91 11.49 -10.53 13.21
N TYR A 92 10.37 -10.50 12.51
CA TYR A 92 10.33 -10.36 11.06
C TYR A 92 9.85 -8.97 10.68
N VAL A 93 10.49 -8.36 9.68
CA VAL A 93 10.08 -7.08 9.11
C VAL A 93 9.96 -7.24 7.60
N HIS A 94 8.81 -6.85 7.06
CA HIS A 94 8.61 -6.69 5.62
C HIS A 94 8.31 -5.24 5.29
N ILE A 95 8.93 -4.73 4.22
CA ILE A 95 8.71 -3.39 3.71
C ILE A 95 8.16 -3.53 2.29
N SER A 96 6.90 -3.16 2.11
CA SER A 96 6.29 -3.06 0.79
C SER A 96 6.45 -1.64 0.27
N GLN A 97 7.16 -1.51 -0.86
CA GLN A 97 7.51 -0.22 -1.45
C GLN A 97 6.60 0.15 -2.62
N GLY A 98 5.78 -0.77 -3.13
CA GLY A 98 4.98 -0.53 -4.32
C GLY A 98 4.73 -1.77 -5.18
N CYS A 99 4.34 -1.54 -6.43
CA CYS A 99 4.08 -2.59 -7.40
C CYS A 99 5.37 -2.99 -8.11
N ARG A 100 5.78 -4.26 -7.99
CA ARG A 100 6.88 -4.81 -8.79
C ARG A 100 6.35 -5.13 -10.19
N GLN A 101 6.72 -4.35 -11.20
CA GLN A 101 6.19 -4.53 -12.56
C GLN A 101 7.01 -5.49 -13.43
N ARG A 102 8.35 -5.48 -13.34
CA ARG A 102 9.27 -6.40 -14.05
C ARG A 102 10.49 -6.67 -13.17
N ARG A 103 11.37 -7.61 -13.58
CA ARG A 103 12.49 -8.25 -12.84
C ARG A 103 13.26 -7.39 -11.81
N SER A 104 13.28 -6.07 -11.90
CA SER A 104 13.87 -5.17 -10.89
C SER A 104 13.21 -3.79 -10.76
N GLU A 105 12.11 -3.49 -11.47
CA GLU A 105 11.48 -2.16 -11.43
C GLU A 105 10.30 -2.19 -10.47
N VAL A 106 10.42 -1.45 -9.37
CA VAL A 106 9.34 -1.20 -8.41
C VAL A 106 8.80 0.18 -8.70
N ARG A 107 7.52 0.26 -9.06
CA ARG A 107 6.83 1.54 -9.06
C ARG A 107 6.40 1.85 -7.64
N ARG A 108 6.94 2.92 -7.07
CA ARG A 108 6.82 3.22 -5.64
C ARG A 108 5.48 3.86 -5.32
N TYR A 109 4.97 3.61 -4.11
CA TYR A 109 3.82 4.34 -3.61
C TYR A 109 4.17 5.82 -3.41
N CYS A 110 3.26 6.71 -3.81
CA CYS A 110 3.43 8.14 -3.67
C CYS A 110 2.11 8.79 -3.28
N PHE A 111 2.10 9.68 -2.29
CA PHE A 111 0.97 10.57 -2.09
C PHE A 111 0.91 11.57 -3.25
N ALA A 112 -0.24 11.69 -3.90
CA ALA A 112 -0.42 12.56 -5.06
C ALA A 112 -1.44 13.66 -4.76
N THR A 113 -1.14 14.86 -5.27
CA THR A 113 -2.08 15.97 -5.29
C THR A 113 -3.23 15.62 -6.22
N ARG A 114 -4.47 15.88 -5.79
CA ARG A 114 -5.64 15.65 -6.64
C ARG A 114 -5.70 16.72 -7.73
N GLU A 115 -5.71 16.30 -8.99
CA GLU A 115 -6.22 17.15 -10.07
C GLU A 115 -7.73 16.96 -10.16
N THR A 116 -8.48 17.95 -9.70
CA THR A 116 -9.93 18.04 -9.89
C THR A 116 -10.22 18.73 -11.22
N ALA A 117 -10.78 18.01 -12.21
CA ALA A 117 -11.37 18.68 -13.36
C ALA A 117 -12.82 19.04 -13.08
N SER A 118 -13.19 20.26 -13.47
CA SER A 118 -14.55 20.80 -13.47
C SER A 118 -15.53 19.97 -14.32
N ASP A 119 -15.03 19.23 -15.31
CA ASP A 119 -15.87 18.74 -16.40
C ASP A 119 -16.20 17.26 -16.22
N GLY A 120 -17.46 16.98 -15.86
CA GLY A 120 -18.02 15.67 -15.46
C GLY A 120 -18.09 14.58 -16.53
N ARG A 121 -17.12 14.46 -17.42
CA ARG A 121 -17.08 13.47 -18.51
C ARG A 121 -16.19 12.28 -18.15
N ASN A 122 -16.58 11.45 -17.17
CA ASN A 122 -16.14 10.02 -17.04
C ASN A 122 -16.71 9.29 -15.80
N LEU A 123 -17.96 9.56 -15.41
CA LEU A 123 -18.47 9.20 -14.08
C LEU A 123 -19.07 7.77 -13.92
N ALA A 124 -19.45 7.08 -15.00
CA ALA A 124 -20.23 5.83 -14.85
C ALA A 124 -19.38 4.59 -14.51
N ALA A 125 -18.13 4.48 -14.98
CA ALA A 125 -17.35 3.25 -14.87
C ALA A 125 -16.47 3.13 -13.60
N LYS A 126 -16.34 4.20 -12.79
CA LYS A 126 -15.39 4.24 -11.66
C LYS A 126 -16.02 4.52 -10.29
N SER A 127 -17.35 4.49 -10.17
CA SER A 127 -18.06 4.86 -8.92
C SER A 127 -17.63 4.06 -7.68
N HIS A 128 -17.33 2.77 -7.81
CA HIS A 128 -16.82 1.94 -6.71
C HIS A 128 -15.39 2.29 -6.29
N GLN A 129 -14.53 2.66 -7.25
CA GLN A 129 -13.15 3.08 -6.99
C GLN A 129 -13.10 4.44 -6.29
N LEU A 130 -14.06 5.32 -6.58
CA LEU A 130 -14.16 6.64 -5.96
C LEU A 130 -14.49 6.59 -4.46
N LYS A 131 -15.18 5.53 -3.99
CA LYS A 131 -15.56 5.41 -2.57
C LYS A 131 -14.37 5.23 -1.64
N ASN A 132 -13.31 4.59 -2.15
CA ASN A 132 -12.13 4.19 -1.37
C ASN A 132 -10.89 5.01 -1.77
N LEU A 133 -11.06 6.12 -2.48
CA LEU A 133 -9.95 6.98 -2.86
C LEU A 133 -9.35 7.66 -1.62
N GLY A 134 -8.03 7.76 -1.55
CA GLY A 134 -7.31 8.28 -0.39
C GLY A 134 -7.14 7.25 0.73
N SER A 135 -7.38 5.96 0.46
CA SER A 135 -7.27 4.89 1.46
C SER A 135 -6.14 3.92 1.16
N ILE A 136 -5.43 3.51 2.20
CA ILE A 136 -4.49 2.38 2.18
C ILE A 136 -5.12 1.28 3.04
N VAL A 137 -5.43 0.15 2.42
CA VAL A 137 -6.13 -0.96 3.09
C VAL A 137 -5.26 -2.21 3.08
N VAL A 138 -4.89 -2.68 4.27
CA VAL A 138 -4.17 -3.94 4.45
C VAL A 138 -5.13 -4.99 5.01
N THR A 139 -5.49 -5.99 4.19
CA THR A 139 -6.31 -7.11 4.68
C THR A 139 -5.41 -8.29 5.05
N VAL A 140 -5.67 -8.90 6.20
CA VAL A 140 -4.87 -10.02 6.71
C VAL A 140 -5.69 -11.31 6.67
N HIS A 141 -5.13 -12.34 6.04
CA HIS A 141 -5.77 -13.64 5.90
C HIS A 141 -4.87 -14.75 6.45
N GLN A 142 -5.40 -15.56 7.36
CA GLN A 142 -4.77 -16.82 7.77
C GLN A 142 -4.96 -17.86 6.66
N LYS A 143 -3.90 -18.60 6.33
CA LYS A 143 -3.91 -19.64 5.30
C LYS A 143 -3.19 -20.89 5.80
N TYR A 144 -3.68 -22.04 5.35
CA TYR A 144 -3.02 -23.34 5.48
C TYR A 144 -2.32 -23.67 4.17
N MET A 145 -1.09 -24.16 4.24
CA MET A 145 -0.32 -24.52 3.07
C MET A 145 -0.65 -25.94 2.64
N THR A 146 -1.52 -26.08 1.64
CA THR A 146 -1.77 -27.37 0.98
C THR A 146 -0.89 -27.49 -0.28
N GLY A 147 0.42 -27.73 -0.08
CA GLY A 147 1.38 -27.93 -1.17
C GLY A 147 2.23 -26.71 -1.55
N VAL A 148 2.98 -26.83 -2.66
CA VAL A 148 3.86 -25.77 -3.19
C VAL A 148 3.09 -24.97 -4.23
N CYS A 149 2.81 -23.69 -3.94
CA CYS A 149 2.31 -22.76 -4.96
C CYS A 149 3.48 -22.06 -5.65
N GLU A 150 3.46 -22.03 -6.99
CA GLU A 150 4.38 -21.20 -7.75
C GLU A 150 4.08 -19.71 -7.51
N PRO A 151 5.11 -18.86 -7.42
CA PRO A 151 4.92 -17.41 -7.36
C PRO A 151 4.28 -16.90 -8.65
N ASP A 152 3.05 -16.40 -8.57
CA ASP A 152 2.39 -15.69 -9.66
C ASP A 152 3.06 -14.32 -9.88
N TYR A 153 4.01 -14.26 -10.81
CA TYR A 153 4.66 -13.03 -11.28
C TYR A 153 3.81 -12.24 -12.30
N GLY A 154 2.49 -12.43 -12.31
CA GLY A 154 1.60 -11.66 -13.17
C GLY A 154 1.83 -10.16 -13.00
N SER A 155 2.25 -9.48 -14.07
CA SER A 155 2.45 -8.03 -14.12
C SER A 155 1.10 -7.33 -13.95
N LYS A 156 0.69 -7.08 -12.71
CA LYS A 156 -0.56 -6.39 -12.40
C LYS A 156 -0.34 -4.90 -12.64
N LYS A 157 -0.88 -4.39 -13.75
CA LYS A 157 -0.96 -2.94 -13.96
C LYS A 157 -1.87 -2.38 -12.86
N PRO A 158 -1.38 -1.46 -12.00
CA PRO A 158 -2.28 -0.73 -11.13
C PRO A 158 -3.17 0.15 -12.00
N SER A 159 -4.48 0.14 -11.72
CA SER A 159 -5.40 1.09 -12.33
C SER A 159 -5.20 2.45 -11.66
N THR A 160 -4.52 3.39 -12.32
CA THR A 160 -4.49 4.77 -11.87
C THR A 160 -5.88 5.38 -12.04
N ILE A 161 -6.50 5.81 -10.96
CA ILE A 161 -7.78 6.51 -11.01
C ILE A 161 -7.46 7.96 -11.40
N GLY A 162 -7.47 8.23 -12.71
CA GLY A 162 -7.38 9.60 -13.22
C GLY A 162 -8.51 10.51 -12.69
N ILE A 163 -8.23 11.82 -12.78
CA ILE A 163 -9.08 13.01 -12.58
C ILE A 163 -10.53 12.72 -12.13
N VAL A 164 -10.82 13.12 -10.90
CA VAL A 164 -12.13 12.94 -10.23
C VAL A 164 -12.82 14.30 -10.12
N ALA A 165 -14.11 14.36 -10.47
CA ALA A 165 -14.91 15.57 -10.38
C ALA A 165 -15.18 15.97 -8.91
N GLU A 166 -14.93 17.25 -8.59
CA GLU A 166 -15.03 17.85 -7.25
C GLU A 166 -16.39 17.62 -6.56
N LYS A 167 -17.47 17.57 -7.35
CA LYS A 167 -18.85 17.37 -6.86
C LYS A 167 -19.09 15.99 -6.23
N ALA A 168 -18.26 14.99 -6.51
CA ALA A 168 -18.38 13.65 -5.93
C ALA A 168 -17.79 13.53 -4.50
N LEU A 169 -17.21 14.63 -3.98
CA LEU A 169 -16.41 14.65 -2.75
C LEU A 169 -16.98 15.55 -1.66
N LYS A 170 -18.06 16.27 -1.97
CA LYS A 170 -18.72 17.16 -1.02
C LYS A 170 -19.26 16.33 0.16
N GLY A 171 -18.67 16.52 1.34
CA GLY A 171 -19.00 15.80 2.58
C GLY A 171 -17.97 14.79 3.08
N LYS A 172 -16.81 14.63 2.40
CA LYS A 172 -15.70 13.79 2.87
C LYS A 172 -14.41 14.60 2.97
N ALA A 173 -13.76 14.59 4.14
CA ALA A 173 -12.45 15.21 4.34
C ALA A 173 -11.35 14.38 3.65
N LEU A 174 -11.20 14.52 2.33
CA LEU A 174 -10.19 13.81 1.53
C LEU A 174 -9.36 14.82 0.73
N SER A 175 -8.14 15.12 1.18
CA SER A 175 -7.25 16.08 0.52
C SER A 175 -6.30 15.45 -0.51
N HIS A 176 -5.96 14.17 -0.36
CA HIS A 176 -4.93 13.50 -1.17
C HIS A 176 -5.42 12.16 -1.76
N SER A 177 -4.84 11.76 -2.89
CA SER A 177 -4.95 10.41 -3.45
C SER A 177 -3.57 9.74 -3.45
N VAL A 178 -3.47 8.47 -3.81
CA VAL A 178 -2.21 7.77 -3.96
C VAL A 178 -1.95 7.46 -5.43
N ASP A 179 -0.78 7.86 -5.91
CA ASP A 179 -0.27 7.49 -7.22
C ASP A 179 0.90 6.50 -7.10
N ILE A 180 1.23 5.86 -8.21
CA ILE A 180 2.27 4.86 -8.31
C ILE A 180 3.29 5.35 -9.33
N LEU A 181 4.37 5.96 -8.83
CA LEU A 181 5.37 6.63 -9.64
C LEU A 181 6.27 5.64 -10.38
N GLN A 182 6.49 5.90 -11.67
CA GLN A 182 7.51 5.22 -12.47
C GLN A 182 8.78 6.07 -12.49
N ILE A 183 9.82 5.64 -11.76
CA ILE A 183 11.12 6.31 -11.79
C ILE A 183 11.89 5.81 -13.02
N ARG A 184 11.97 6.64 -14.08
CA ARG A 184 12.91 6.42 -15.18
C ARG A 184 14.33 6.73 -14.67
N ARG A 185 15.21 5.72 -14.65
CA ARG A 185 16.66 5.98 -14.52
C ARG A 185 17.12 6.73 -15.77
N GLU A 186 17.66 7.94 -15.57
CA GLU A 186 18.42 8.61 -16.61
C GLU A 186 19.71 7.82 -16.87
N ARG A 187 19.94 7.47 -18.15
CA ARG A 187 21.19 6.88 -18.59
C ARG A 187 22.23 7.99 -18.62
N HIS A 188 23.17 7.99 -17.67
CA HIS A 188 24.42 8.72 -17.83
C HIS A 188 25.17 8.10 -19.03
N GLY A 189 25.25 8.87 -20.13
CA GLY A 189 26.16 8.59 -21.23
C GLY A 189 27.53 9.15 -20.87
N GLU A 190 28.48 8.28 -20.57
CA GLU A 190 29.89 8.66 -20.59
C GLU A 190 30.35 8.77 -22.04
N GLY A 191 30.51 10.02 -22.49
CA GLY A 191 31.24 10.37 -23.70
C GLY A 191 32.73 10.21 -23.45
N GLY A 192 33.30 9.10 -23.89
CA GLY A 192 34.74 8.91 -24.00
C GLY A 192 35.24 9.39 -25.36
N SER A 193 35.50 10.69 -25.46
CA SER A 193 36.27 11.30 -26.55
C SER A 193 37.70 10.74 -26.55
N ARG A 194 38.17 10.23 -27.69
CA ARG A 194 39.60 10.02 -27.93
C ARG A 194 39.93 10.36 -29.39
N ALA A 195 40.67 11.45 -29.54
CA ALA A 195 41.47 11.82 -30.71
C ALA A 195 42.68 12.63 -30.19
N PRO A 196 43.74 12.85 -30.98
CA PRO A 196 44.10 12.19 -32.23
C PRO A 196 45.21 11.14 -32.05
#